data_AF-A0A7S2A551-F1
#
_entry.id   AF-A0A7S2A551-F1
#
_cell.length_a   1.000
_cell.length_b   1.000
_cell.length_c   1.000
_cell.angle_alpha   90.00
_cell.angle_beta   90.00
_cell.angle_gamma   90.00
#
_symmetry.space_group_name_H-M   'P 1'
#
loop_
_entity.id
_entity.type
_entity.pdbx_description
1 polymer ?
#
loop_
_entity_poly.entity_id
_entity_poly.type
_entity_poly.pdbx_seq_one_letter_code
_entity_poly.pdbx_strand_id
1 'polypeptide(L)'
;FDPASTLVRPEVRIRVGSGRKETFGSPLKHDDVVIVPELFGDEDDWTLYYKLVEELRDVQGRAAGGDKSRDVKGSEWIPWHEGAHLISKNPEGSPTYRMIVDRLCEYFNIRKESSGTRFNWYRDSSDWKPFHHDSAAFNPQRARNQNITVGVSFGAMRELAFIRAPPEGHPNPEAYDKCRLYFPQPNNGVFTFGRDVNIRWKHGINALPPDEQDGKGRISIILWGLARDTIEEGG
;
A
#
# COMPACT_ATOMS: atom_id res chain seq x y z
N PHE A 1 -10.72 34.78 5.76
CA PHE A 1 -9.64 33.85 5.43
C PHE A 1 -8.34 34.63 5.46
N ASP A 2 -7.37 34.21 6.25
CA ASP A 2 -6.03 34.83 6.33
C ASP A 2 -5.03 33.91 5.62
N PRO A 3 -4.40 34.32 4.49
CA PRO A 3 -3.42 33.49 3.80
C PRO A 3 -2.26 33.05 4.70
N ALA A 4 -1.86 33.85 5.69
CA ALA A 4 -0.80 33.49 6.62
C ALA A 4 -1.14 32.24 7.44
N SER A 5 -2.43 31.97 7.67
CA SER A 5 -2.88 30.75 8.38
C SER A 5 -2.61 29.46 7.61
N THR A 6 -2.22 29.54 6.33
CA THR A 6 -1.85 28.38 5.50
C THR A 6 -0.35 28.12 5.44
N LEU A 7 0.48 28.99 6.03
CA LEU A 7 1.94 28.84 6.10
C LEU A 7 2.36 27.90 7.22
N VAL A 8 1.69 26.75 7.30
CA VAL A 8 1.88 25.73 8.33
C VAL A 8 2.14 24.38 7.70
N ARG A 9 2.73 23.47 8.48
CA ARG A 9 2.82 22.07 8.08
C ARG A 9 1.42 21.43 8.14
N PRO A 10 0.89 20.87 7.04
CA PRO A 10 -0.43 20.27 7.06
C PRO A 10 -0.41 18.93 7.82
N GLU A 11 -1.58 18.48 8.28
CA GLU A 11 -1.72 17.13 8.85
C GLU A 11 -1.51 16.04 7.79
N VAL A 12 -1.97 16.30 6.56
CA VAL A 12 -1.79 15.50 5.35
C VAL A 12 -1.72 16.44 4.14
N ARG A 13 -0.75 16.25 3.25
CA ARG A 13 -0.69 16.91 1.94
C ARG A 13 -0.92 15.88 0.84
N ILE A 14 -2.00 16.04 0.09
CA ILE A 14 -2.28 15.17 -1.06
C ILE A 14 -1.57 15.73 -2.29
N ARG A 15 -0.89 14.86 -3.02
CA ARG A 15 -0.19 15.18 -4.27
C ARG A 15 -0.57 14.17 -5.34
N VAL A 16 -0.58 14.60 -6.59
CA VAL A 16 -0.86 13.74 -7.73
C VAL A 16 0.41 13.62 -8.56
N GLY A 17 0.93 12.40 -8.70
CA GLY A 17 2.00 12.08 -9.64
C GLY A 17 1.44 11.73 -11.02
N SER A 18 2.33 11.60 -11.99
CA SER A 18 1.96 11.19 -13.36
C SER A 18 2.51 9.81 -13.67
N GLY A 19 1.63 8.89 -14.10
CA GLY A 19 2.03 7.56 -14.59
C GLY A 19 2.89 7.60 -15.86
N ARG A 20 2.86 8.71 -16.60
CA ARG A 20 3.64 8.90 -17.85
C ARG A 20 5.10 9.26 -17.63
N LYS A 21 5.50 9.56 -16.39
CA LYS A 21 6.88 9.91 -16.06
C LYS A 21 7.65 8.68 -15.61
N GLU A 22 8.95 8.67 -15.90
CA GLU A 22 9.86 7.63 -15.41
C GLU A 22 9.98 7.67 -13.89
N THR A 23 10.01 8.85 -13.28
CA THR A 23 10.10 9.04 -11.82
C THR A 23 9.08 10.06 -11.34
N PHE A 24 8.81 10.05 -10.02
CA PHE A 24 8.00 11.10 -9.38
C PHE A 24 8.64 12.48 -9.55
N GLY A 25 9.97 12.54 -9.48
CA GLY A 25 10.78 13.71 -9.86
C GLY A 25 10.56 14.94 -8.97
N SER A 26 10.14 14.75 -7.72
CA SER A 26 9.98 15.84 -6.76
C SER A 26 10.29 15.36 -5.34
N PRO A 27 10.81 16.23 -4.46
CA PRO A 27 11.05 15.85 -3.06
C PRO A 27 9.77 15.39 -2.38
N LEU A 28 9.89 14.43 -1.47
CA LEU A 28 8.79 13.92 -0.65
C LEU A 28 8.89 14.49 0.77
N LYS A 29 7.74 14.67 1.43
CA LYS A 29 7.68 15.01 2.85
C LYS A 29 6.96 13.93 3.65
N HIS A 30 7.21 13.87 4.95
CA HIS A 30 6.62 12.86 5.84
C HIS A 30 5.10 12.99 6.01
N ASP A 31 4.52 14.16 5.69
CA ASP A 31 3.08 14.45 5.64
C ASP A 31 2.47 14.27 4.23
N ASP A 32 3.24 13.89 3.22
CA ASP A 32 2.73 13.67 1.87
C ASP A 32 1.99 12.33 1.73
N VAL A 33 0.86 12.37 1.03
CA VAL A 33 0.19 11.24 0.39
C VAL A 33 0.24 11.48 -1.11
N VAL A 34 0.87 10.59 -1.87
CA VAL A 34 0.94 10.71 -3.34
C VAL A 34 0.01 9.70 -3.97
N ILE A 35 -0.84 10.13 -4.90
CA ILE A 35 -1.64 9.26 -5.75
C ILE A 35 -1.10 9.34 -7.17
N VAL A 36 -0.90 8.21 -7.83
CA VAL A 36 -0.43 8.10 -9.21
C VAL A 36 -1.38 7.17 -9.97
N PRO A 37 -2.37 7.73 -10.69
CA PRO A 37 -3.23 6.94 -11.57
C PRO A 37 -2.41 6.31 -12.69
N GLU A 38 -2.80 5.09 -13.09
CA GLU A 38 -2.34 4.44 -14.32
C GLU A 38 -0.81 4.35 -14.47
N LEU A 39 -0.07 4.16 -13.37
CA LEU A 39 1.39 4.00 -13.44
C LEU A 39 1.77 2.71 -14.18
N PHE A 40 0.91 1.70 -14.13
CA PHE A 40 1.13 0.38 -14.71
C PHE A 40 0.28 0.09 -15.95
N GLY A 41 -0.38 1.09 -16.51
CA GLY A 41 -1.26 0.95 -17.67
C GLY A 41 -2.65 1.52 -17.40
N ASP A 42 -3.49 1.48 -18.44
CA ASP A 42 -4.86 2.02 -18.40
C ASP A 42 -5.71 1.31 -17.34
N GLU A 43 -6.64 2.02 -16.72
CA GLU A 43 -7.51 1.46 -15.66
C GLU A 43 -8.29 0.21 -16.14
N ASP A 44 -8.68 0.16 -17.40
CA ASP A 44 -9.41 -0.98 -17.98
C ASP A 44 -8.51 -2.16 -18.40
N ASP A 45 -7.18 -2.05 -18.30
CA ASP A 45 -6.25 -3.14 -18.61
C ASP A 45 -6.00 -4.07 -17.41
N TRP A 46 -6.69 -5.21 -17.41
CA TRP A 46 -6.59 -6.24 -16.36
C TRP A 46 -5.46 -7.25 -16.59
N THR A 47 -4.61 -7.07 -17.60
CA THR A 47 -3.56 -8.02 -17.96
C THR A 47 -2.63 -8.34 -16.77
N LEU A 48 -2.19 -7.31 -16.04
CA LEU A 48 -1.31 -7.50 -14.88
C LEU A 48 -2.01 -8.21 -13.72
N TYR A 49 -3.31 -7.94 -13.50
CA TYR A 49 -4.09 -8.64 -12.49
C TYR A 49 -4.11 -10.15 -12.76
N TYR A 50 -4.52 -10.55 -13.97
CA TYR A 50 -4.63 -11.98 -14.31
C TYR A 50 -3.28 -12.67 -14.29
N LYS A 51 -2.24 -12.02 -14.80
CA LYS A 51 -0.89 -12.56 -14.81
C LYS A 51 -0.33 -12.78 -13.40
N LEU A 52 -0.56 -11.86 -12.47
CA LEU A 52 -0.16 -12.03 -11.07
C LEU A 52 -0.89 -13.20 -10.40
N VAL A 53 -2.21 -13.35 -10.64
CA VAL A 53 -2.98 -14.48 -10.10
C VAL A 53 -2.47 -15.80 -10.67
N GLU A 54 -2.24 -15.88 -11.98
CA GLU A 54 -1.71 -17.06 -12.66
C GLU A 54 -0.33 -17.43 -12.10
N GLU A 55 0.63 -16.48 -12.09
CA GLU A 55 1.99 -16.74 -11.63
C GLU A 55 2.02 -17.20 -10.16
N LEU A 56 1.25 -16.59 -9.25
CA LEU A 56 1.24 -17.02 -7.85
C LEU A 56 0.50 -18.34 -7.63
N ARG A 57 -0.56 -18.63 -8.40
CA ARG A 57 -1.21 -19.94 -8.36
C ARG A 57 -0.29 -21.03 -8.88
N ASP A 58 0.47 -20.79 -9.94
CA ASP A 58 1.44 -21.74 -10.51
C ASP A 58 2.55 -22.06 -9.52
N VAL A 59 3.09 -21.04 -8.86
CA VAL A 59 4.10 -21.22 -7.81
C VAL A 59 3.58 -22.14 -6.69
N GLN A 60 2.31 -22.00 -6.31
CA GLN A 60 1.71 -22.85 -5.28
C GLN A 60 1.26 -24.23 -5.78
N GLY A 61 0.75 -24.34 -6.99
CA GLY A 61 0.35 -25.62 -7.59
C GLY A 61 1.54 -26.57 -7.71
N ARG A 62 2.73 -26.03 -7.97
CA ARG A 62 4.00 -26.78 -7.95
C ARG A 62 4.35 -27.30 -6.54
N ALA A 63 3.98 -26.57 -5.48
CA ALA A 63 4.16 -26.97 -4.08
C ALA A 63 3.09 -27.99 -3.61
N ALA A 64 1.85 -27.86 -4.10
CA ALA A 64 0.72 -28.73 -3.73
C ALA A 64 0.86 -30.19 -4.21
N GLY A 65 1.79 -30.49 -5.13
CA GLY A 65 2.14 -31.84 -5.57
C GLY A 65 2.84 -32.71 -4.50
N GLY A 66 2.96 -32.23 -3.26
CA GLY A 66 3.55 -32.98 -2.12
C GLY A 66 5.09 -33.01 -2.11
N ASP A 67 5.72 -32.48 -3.15
CA ASP A 67 7.17 -32.34 -3.27
C ASP A 67 7.64 -31.03 -2.64
N LYS A 68 7.99 -31.07 -1.35
CA LYS A 68 8.51 -29.92 -0.60
C LYS A 68 9.77 -29.28 -1.20
N SER A 69 10.47 -29.97 -2.13
CA SER A 69 11.61 -29.36 -2.84
C SER A 69 11.18 -28.26 -3.83
N ARG A 70 9.87 -28.15 -4.10
CA ARG A 70 9.28 -27.14 -4.99
C ARG A 70 8.62 -25.98 -4.24
N ASP A 71 8.67 -25.98 -2.91
CA ASP A 71 8.18 -24.87 -2.09
C ASP A 71 9.01 -23.62 -2.38
N VAL A 72 8.40 -22.64 -3.03
CA VAL A 72 9.03 -21.34 -3.28
C VAL A 72 8.76 -20.44 -2.09
N LYS A 73 9.85 -19.94 -1.48
CA LYS A 73 9.82 -19.10 -0.28
C LYS A 73 8.84 -17.92 -0.40
N GLY A 74 8.04 -17.72 0.64
CA GLY A 74 7.18 -16.53 0.80
C GLY A 74 5.97 -16.47 -0.12
N SER A 75 5.70 -17.54 -0.89
CA SER A 75 4.66 -17.60 -1.92
C SER A 75 3.40 -18.34 -1.47
N GLU A 76 3.36 -18.79 -0.22
CA GLU A 76 2.18 -19.37 0.40
C GLU A 76 1.00 -18.37 0.49
N TRP A 77 -0.25 -18.86 0.37
CA TRP A 77 -1.44 -18.08 0.74
C TRP A 77 -1.67 -18.20 2.24
N ILE A 78 -1.47 -17.11 2.96
CA ILE A 78 -1.74 -17.05 4.40
C ILE A 78 -3.05 -16.28 4.59
N PRO A 79 -4.10 -16.89 5.17
CA PRO A 79 -5.27 -16.15 5.62
C PRO A 79 -4.85 -15.09 6.64
N TRP A 80 -5.26 -13.84 6.43
CA TRP A 80 -4.95 -12.73 7.31
C TRP A 80 -6.21 -12.19 7.98
N HIS A 81 -6.08 -11.70 9.23
CA HIS A 81 -7.19 -11.21 10.07
C HIS A 81 -8.46 -12.06 9.97
N GLU A 82 -8.43 -13.27 10.55
CA GLU A 82 -9.59 -14.18 10.58
C GLU A 82 -10.13 -14.57 9.20
N GLY A 83 -9.31 -14.46 8.14
CA GLY A 83 -9.68 -14.84 6.78
C GLY A 83 -10.22 -13.69 5.92
N ALA A 84 -10.04 -12.44 6.35
CA ALA A 84 -10.49 -11.25 5.64
C ALA A 84 -9.79 -11.00 4.29
N HIS A 85 -8.62 -11.58 4.04
CA HIS A 85 -7.95 -11.64 2.74
C HIS A 85 -6.78 -12.63 2.80
N LEU A 86 -6.16 -12.92 1.64
CA LEU A 86 -4.95 -13.75 1.54
C LEU A 86 -3.70 -12.87 1.40
N ILE A 87 -2.58 -13.30 1.97
CA ILE A 87 -1.28 -12.65 1.75
C ILE A 87 -0.21 -13.63 1.31
N SER A 88 0.82 -13.10 0.65
CA SER A 88 2.13 -13.74 0.46
C SER A 88 3.23 -12.76 0.87
N LYS A 89 4.22 -13.26 1.62
CA LYS A 89 5.28 -12.43 2.24
C LYS A 89 6.50 -12.41 1.33
N ASN A 90 6.58 -11.39 0.47
CA ASN A 90 7.64 -11.25 -0.53
C ASN A 90 7.77 -12.51 -1.41
N PRO A 91 6.72 -12.85 -2.19
CA PRO A 91 6.70 -14.05 -3.01
C PRO A 91 7.83 -14.02 -4.05
N GLU A 92 8.61 -15.10 -4.09
CA GLU A 92 9.54 -15.38 -5.17
C GLU A 92 8.83 -16.13 -6.31
N GLY A 93 9.45 -16.26 -7.48
CA GLY A 93 8.89 -17.05 -8.58
C GLY A 93 7.84 -16.35 -9.47
N SER A 94 7.43 -15.12 -9.15
CA SER A 94 6.62 -14.26 -10.04
C SER A 94 7.49 -13.17 -10.69
N PRO A 95 7.83 -13.27 -11.99
CA PRO A 95 8.53 -12.21 -12.72
C PRO A 95 7.73 -10.90 -12.75
N THR A 96 6.40 -10.99 -12.83
CA THR A 96 5.54 -9.81 -12.88
C THR A 96 5.55 -9.06 -11.55
N TYR A 97 5.48 -9.77 -10.41
CA TYR A 97 5.63 -9.17 -9.09
C TYR A 97 6.96 -8.42 -8.94
N ARG A 98 8.07 -9.04 -9.35
CA ARG A 98 9.41 -8.44 -9.27
C ARG A 98 9.50 -7.17 -10.11
N MET A 99 9.01 -7.22 -11.35
CA MET A 99 9.00 -6.08 -12.26
C MET A 99 8.20 -4.90 -11.69
N ILE A 100 7.06 -5.18 -11.04
CA ILE A 100 6.26 -4.15 -10.36
C ILE A 100 7.03 -3.52 -9.19
N VAL A 101 7.62 -4.35 -8.31
CA VAL A 101 8.43 -3.87 -7.17
C VAL A 101 9.61 -3.02 -7.65
N ASP A 102 10.30 -3.47 -8.70
CA ASP A 102 11.42 -2.75 -9.29
C ASP A 102 10.99 -1.39 -9.85
N ARG A 103 9.84 -1.34 -10.55
CA ARG A 103 9.27 -0.11 -11.09
C ARG A 103 8.87 0.88 -10.00
N LEU A 104 8.29 0.40 -8.90
CA LEU A 104 7.96 1.25 -7.75
C LEU A 104 9.22 1.82 -7.08
N CYS A 105 10.27 1.00 -6.94
CA CYS A 105 11.54 1.46 -6.37
C CYS A 105 12.17 2.54 -7.24
N GLU A 106 12.18 2.36 -8.56
CA GLU A 106 12.68 3.34 -9.50
C GLU A 106 11.85 4.64 -9.45
N TYR A 107 10.53 4.53 -9.54
CA TYR A 107 9.65 5.70 -9.63
C TYR A 107 9.78 6.63 -8.41
N PHE A 108 9.88 6.07 -7.20
CA PHE A 108 10.01 6.82 -5.94
C PHE A 108 11.46 6.88 -5.41
N ASN A 109 12.45 6.45 -6.20
CA ASN A 109 13.86 6.46 -5.82
C ASN A 109 14.13 5.78 -4.46
N ILE A 110 13.54 4.60 -4.27
CA ILE A 110 13.65 3.79 -3.05
C ILE A 110 14.88 2.89 -3.12
N ARG A 111 15.64 2.86 -2.02
CA ARG A 111 16.76 1.93 -1.83
C ARG A 111 16.25 0.50 -1.77
N LYS A 112 16.52 -0.31 -2.80
CA LYS A 112 16.07 -1.72 -2.88
C LYS A 112 16.52 -2.54 -1.67
N GLU A 113 17.71 -2.28 -1.13
CA GLU A 113 18.26 -2.93 0.05
C GLU A 113 17.49 -2.65 1.35
N SER A 114 16.73 -1.56 1.39
CA SER A 114 15.84 -1.22 2.51
C SER A 114 14.42 -1.78 2.33
N SER A 115 14.14 -2.37 1.17
CA SER A 115 12.77 -2.68 0.79
C SER A 115 12.24 -3.93 1.51
N GLY A 116 11.03 -3.80 2.04
CA GLY A 116 10.19 -4.93 2.41
C GLY A 116 8.92 -4.90 1.56
N THR A 117 8.36 -6.05 1.21
CA THR A 117 7.18 -6.09 0.35
C THR A 117 6.14 -7.12 0.82
N ARG A 118 4.89 -6.94 0.40
CA ARG A 118 3.79 -7.85 0.68
C ARG A 118 2.78 -7.87 -0.45
N PHE A 119 2.44 -9.06 -0.91
CA PHE A 119 1.30 -9.29 -1.78
C PHE A 119 0.05 -9.53 -0.94
N ASN A 120 -1.05 -8.85 -1.26
CA ASN A 120 -2.35 -9.06 -0.61
C ASN A 120 -3.39 -9.29 -1.71
N TRP A 121 -4.21 -10.32 -1.56
CA TRP A 121 -5.27 -10.67 -2.48
C TRP A 121 -6.61 -10.67 -1.77
N TYR A 122 -7.43 -9.70 -2.14
CA TYR A 122 -8.84 -9.59 -1.79
C TYR A 122 -9.58 -10.33 -2.89
N ARG A 123 -10.17 -11.48 -2.57
CA ARG A 123 -10.72 -12.40 -3.57
C ARG A 123 -11.99 -11.85 -4.21
N ASP A 124 -12.72 -11.05 -3.45
CA ASP A 124 -13.93 -10.36 -3.88
C ASP A 124 -14.11 -9.04 -3.13
N SER A 125 -15.25 -8.41 -3.38
CA SER A 125 -15.65 -7.11 -2.82
C SER A 125 -15.97 -7.16 -1.32
N SER A 126 -16.08 -8.34 -0.71
CA SER A 126 -16.36 -8.52 0.73
C SER A 126 -15.10 -8.57 1.60
N ASP A 127 -13.97 -9.05 1.06
CA ASP A 127 -12.66 -9.11 1.73
C ASP A 127 -12.18 -7.69 2.15
N TRP A 128 -11.52 -7.51 3.29
CA TRP A 128 -11.20 -6.17 3.84
C TRP A 128 -9.90 -6.15 4.67
N LYS A 129 -9.48 -4.94 5.11
CA LYS A 129 -8.36 -4.77 6.04
C LYS A 129 -8.66 -3.70 7.10
N PRO A 130 -8.52 -4.02 8.42
CA PRO A 130 -8.83 -3.06 9.48
C PRO A 130 -7.96 -1.82 9.43
N PHE A 131 -8.43 -0.75 10.05
CA PHE A 131 -7.60 0.42 10.36
C PHE A 131 -6.43 0.03 11.26
N HIS A 132 -5.22 0.28 10.78
CA HIS A 132 -3.97 0.00 11.49
C HIS A 132 -2.90 1.04 11.15
N HIS A 133 -1.83 1.05 11.93
CA HIS A 133 -0.58 1.69 11.53
C HIS A 133 0.35 0.62 10.95
N ASP A 134 1.18 0.99 9.98
CA ASP A 134 2.34 0.17 9.67
C ASP A 134 3.28 0.16 10.87
N SER A 135 3.89 -0.99 11.12
CA SER A 135 4.74 -1.23 12.31
C SER A 135 5.87 -0.21 12.52
N ALA A 136 6.33 0.48 11.47
CA ALA A 136 7.34 1.52 11.58
C ALA A 136 6.89 2.73 12.42
N ALA A 137 5.58 2.93 12.62
CA ALA A 137 5.07 3.97 13.52
C ALA A 137 5.51 3.77 14.97
N PHE A 138 5.70 2.53 15.41
CA PHE A 138 5.96 2.19 16.82
C PHE A 138 7.17 1.29 17.04
N ASN A 139 7.84 0.85 15.97
CA ASN A 139 9.03 0.02 16.04
C ASN A 139 10.26 0.80 15.52
N PRO A 140 11.13 1.31 16.41
CA PRO A 140 12.29 2.11 16.02
C PRO A 140 13.24 1.38 15.06
N GLN A 141 13.36 0.06 15.19
CA GLN A 141 14.22 -0.73 14.30
C GLN A 141 13.67 -0.79 12.87
N ARG A 142 12.34 -0.83 12.71
CA ARG A 142 11.70 -0.76 11.38
C ARG A 142 11.71 0.67 10.84
N ALA A 143 11.46 1.67 11.70
CA ALA A 143 11.48 3.08 11.33
C ALA A 143 12.82 3.53 10.73
N ARG A 144 13.95 2.98 11.21
CA ARG A 144 15.29 3.27 10.67
C ARG A 144 15.45 2.94 9.18
N ASN A 145 14.64 2.02 8.66
CA ASN A 145 14.73 1.53 7.28
C ASN A 145 13.48 1.86 6.44
N GLN A 146 12.59 2.73 6.94
CA GLN A 146 11.34 3.04 6.27
C GLN A 146 10.95 4.51 6.49
N ASN A 147 10.92 5.29 5.42
CA ASN A 147 10.33 6.64 5.41
C ASN A 147 9.12 6.77 4.49
N ILE A 148 8.82 5.74 3.70
CA ILE A 148 7.67 5.69 2.80
C ILE A 148 7.00 4.31 2.81
N THR A 149 5.68 4.31 2.74
CA THR A 149 4.87 3.16 2.31
C THR A 149 4.33 3.46 0.92
N VAL A 150 4.44 2.49 0.01
CA VAL A 150 3.91 2.53 -1.35
C VAL A 150 2.97 1.34 -1.53
N GLY A 151 1.79 1.56 -2.09
CA GLY A 151 0.90 0.48 -2.49
C GLY A 151 0.48 0.65 -3.95
N VAL A 152 0.47 -0.46 -4.69
CA VAL A 152 -0.11 -0.52 -6.04
C VAL A 152 -1.31 -1.46 -6.02
N SER A 153 -2.35 -1.12 -6.79
CA SER A 153 -3.58 -1.88 -6.90
C SER A 153 -3.77 -2.45 -8.31
N PHE A 154 -4.26 -3.68 -8.39
CA PHE A 154 -4.67 -4.33 -9.63
C PHE A 154 -6.04 -4.98 -9.45
N GLY A 155 -6.88 -4.96 -10.49
CA GLY A 155 -8.24 -5.50 -10.45
C GLY A 155 -9.26 -4.49 -9.91
N ALA A 156 -10.26 -4.97 -9.18
CA ALA A 156 -11.41 -4.16 -8.77
C ALA A 156 -11.01 -2.97 -7.89
N MET A 157 -11.62 -1.80 -8.13
CA MET A 157 -11.38 -0.60 -7.35
C MET A 157 -11.87 -0.76 -5.92
N ARG A 158 -11.09 -0.25 -4.95
CA ARG A 158 -11.45 -0.17 -3.52
C ARG A 158 -10.96 1.14 -2.92
N GLU A 159 -11.43 1.47 -1.73
CA GLU A 159 -10.97 2.69 -1.04
C GLU A 159 -9.79 2.38 -0.12
N LEU A 160 -8.72 3.15 -0.28
CA LEU A 160 -7.76 3.36 0.80
C LEU A 160 -8.36 4.38 1.75
N ALA A 161 -8.77 3.91 2.92
CA ALA A 161 -9.34 4.75 3.96
C ALA A 161 -8.27 5.11 4.99
N PHE A 162 -8.21 6.38 5.38
CA PHE A 162 -7.48 6.86 6.55
C PHE A 162 -8.45 7.33 7.63
N ILE A 163 -8.09 7.11 8.90
CA ILE A 163 -8.77 7.70 10.05
C ILE A 163 -7.74 8.33 10.98
N ARG A 164 -8.00 9.57 11.40
CA ARG A 164 -7.09 10.31 12.28
C ARG A 164 -6.97 9.59 13.62
N ALA A 165 -5.73 9.32 14.02
CA ALA A 165 -5.42 8.73 15.31
C ALA A 165 -5.35 9.82 16.39
N PRO A 166 -5.77 9.53 17.63
CA PRO A 166 -5.50 10.42 18.75
C PRO A 166 -3.99 10.53 18.98
N PRO A 167 -3.48 11.71 19.36
CA PRO A 167 -2.10 11.86 19.79
C PRO A 167 -1.76 10.90 20.95
N GLU A 168 -0.50 10.49 21.04
CA GLU A 168 -0.04 9.68 22.16
C GLU A 168 -0.30 10.42 23.49
N GLY A 169 -0.81 9.70 24.49
CA GLY A 169 -1.16 10.28 25.78
C GLY A 169 -2.43 11.14 25.79
N HIS A 170 -3.24 11.16 24.72
CA HIS A 170 -4.51 11.89 24.73
C HIS A 170 -5.42 11.39 25.87
N PRO A 171 -5.96 12.26 26.73
CA PRO A 171 -6.64 11.87 27.96
C PRO A 171 -7.96 11.12 27.72
N ASN A 172 -8.56 11.28 26.55
CA ASN A 172 -9.75 10.54 26.13
C ASN A 172 -9.65 10.15 24.64
N PRO A 173 -8.93 9.06 24.30
CA PRO A 173 -8.72 8.65 22.91
C PRO A 173 -10.01 8.31 22.18
N GLU A 174 -11.03 7.84 22.90
CA GLU A 174 -12.32 7.44 22.31
C GLU A 174 -13.17 8.64 21.88
N ALA A 175 -13.05 9.76 22.59
CA ALA A 175 -13.74 11.01 22.28
C ALA A 175 -12.96 11.93 21.31
N TYR A 176 -11.77 11.51 20.86
CA TYR A 176 -11.00 12.31 19.90
C TYR A 176 -11.72 12.38 18.55
N ASP A 177 -11.78 13.59 17.99
CA ASP A 177 -12.54 13.86 16.78
C ASP A 177 -12.03 13.05 15.58
N LYS A 178 -12.94 12.26 14.98
CA LYS A 178 -12.63 11.28 13.93
C LYS A 178 -12.81 11.91 12.57
N CYS A 179 -11.71 12.36 11.98
CA CYS A 179 -11.66 12.69 10.55
C CYS A 179 -11.35 11.41 9.76
N ARG A 180 -12.07 11.19 8.65
CA ARG A 180 -11.79 10.11 7.69
C ARG A 180 -11.52 10.67 6.31
N LEU A 181 -10.52 10.11 5.64
CA LEU A 181 -10.18 10.41 4.24
C LEU A 181 -10.30 9.12 3.44
N TYR A 182 -10.86 9.20 2.24
CA TYR A 182 -11.04 8.05 1.35
C TYR A 182 -10.41 8.39 0.00
N PHE A 183 -9.60 7.46 -0.50
CA PHE A 183 -8.90 7.59 -1.78
C PHE A 183 -9.21 6.35 -2.62
N PRO A 184 -9.91 6.51 -3.75
CA PRO A 184 -10.14 5.42 -4.68
C PRO A 184 -8.81 4.84 -5.16
N GLN A 185 -8.72 3.52 -5.16
CA GLN A 185 -7.56 2.77 -5.63
C GLN A 185 -7.95 2.01 -6.89
N PRO A 186 -7.92 2.68 -8.06
CA PRO A 186 -8.25 2.05 -9.32
C PRO A 186 -7.22 0.99 -9.70
N ASN A 187 -7.58 0.15 -10.67
CA ASN A 187 -6.65 -0.76 -11.31
C ASN A 187 -5.45 0.02 -11.87
N ASN A 188 -4.24 -0.56 -11.79
CA ASN A 188 -2.97 0.04 -12.20
C ASN A 188 -2.59 1.36 -11.46
N GLY A 189 -3.36 1.74 -10.43
CA GLY A 189 -3.12 2.91 -9.60
C GLY A 189 -2.14 2.65 -8.46
N VAL A 190 -1.38 3.68 -8.10
CA VAL A 190 -0.42 3.67 -6.99
C VAL A 190 -0.75 4.75 -5.99
N PHE A 191 -0.54 4.44 -4.71
CA PHE A 191 -0.58 5.40 -3.63
C PHE A 191 0.70 5.32 -2.80
N THR A 192 1.01 6.40 -2.08
CA THR A 192 2.04 6.41 -1.05
C THR A 192 1.58 7.17 0.17
N PHE A 193 2.24 6.93 1.30
CA PHE A 193 2.18 7.83 2.45
C PHE A 193 3.51 7.84 3.21
N GLY A 194 3.86 9.00 3.74
CA GLY A 194 5.09 9.21 4.52
C GLY A 194 4.97 8.75 5.98
N ARG A 195 6.11 8.84 6.69
CA ARG A 195 6.24 8.46 8.12
C ARG A 195 5.17 9.10 9.00
N ASP A 196 4.96 10.41 8.88
CA ASP A 196 4.12 11.16 9.81
C ASP A 196 2.63 10.94 9.51
N VAL A 197 2.28 10.68 8.24
CA VAL A 197 0.95 10.16 7.89
C VAL A 197 0.73 8.83 8.61
N ASN A 198 1.68 7.89 8.54
CA ASN A 198 1.55 6.59 9.18
C ASN A 198 1.48 6.67 10.72
N ILE A 199 2.06 7.70 11.34
CA ILE A 199 1.97 7.90 12.80
C ILE A 199 0.62 8.52 13.18
N ARG A 200 0.19 9.55 12.46
CA ARG A 200 -1.00 10.36 12.81
C ARG A 200 -2.30 9.76 12.29
N TRP A 201 -2.24 8.84 11.33
CA TRP A 201 -3.39 8.26 10.67
C TRP A 201 -3.28 6.75 10.62
N LYS A 202 -4.35 6.06 11.02
CA LYS A 202 -4.52 4.64 10.73
C LYS A 202 -5.08 4.49 9.33
N HIS A 203 -4.68 3.46 8.61
CA HIS A 203 -5.17 3.17 7.27
C HIS A 203 -5.77 1.77 7.17
N GLY A 204 -6.69 1.56 6.24
CA GLY A 204 -7.39 0.30 6.00
C GLY A 204 -7.98 0.24 4.60
N ILE A 205 -8.53 -0.93 4.25
CA ILE A 205 -9.27 -1.16 3.00
C ILE A 205 -10.69 -1.54 3.39
N ASN A 206 -11.67 -0.80 2.88
CA ASN A 206 -13.09 -1.02 3.17
C ASN A 206 -13.60 -2.29 2.50
N ALA A 207 -14.50 -3.06 3.14
CA ALA A 207 -15.46 -3.93 2.42
C ALA A 207 -16.42 -3.07 1.58
N LEU A 208 -16.90 -3.58 0.44
CA LEU A 208 -18.03 -2.95 -0.25
C LEU A 208 -19.36 -3.36 0.38
N PRO A 209 -20.33 -2.44 0.51
CA PRO A 209 -21.71 -2.76 0.87
C PRO A 209 -22.28 -3.88 -0.03
N PRO A 210 -23.15 -4.78 0.48
CA PRO A 210 -23.67 -5.92 -0.29
C PRO A 210 -24.24 -5.59 -1.67
N ASP A 211 -24.86 -4.41 -1.82
CA ASP A 211 -25.45 -3.89 -3.05
C ASP A 211 -24.42 -3.33 -4.06
N GLU A 212 -23.19 -3.09 -3.61
CA GLU A 212 -22.06 -2.66 -4.45
C GLU A 212 -21.07 -3.81 -4.74
N GLN A 213 -21.29 -5.01 -4.18
CA GLN A 213 -20.40 -6.15 -4.42
C GLN A 213 -20.58 -6.71 -5.84
N ASP A 214 -19.48 -6.82 -6.58
CA ASP A 214 -19.45 -7.28 -7.97
C ASP A 214 -18.73 -8.63 -8.14
N GLY A 215 -18.26 -9.21 -7.03
CA GLY A 215 -17.55 -10.49 -7.00
C GLY A 215 -16.15 -10.44 -7.61
N LYS A 216 -15.64 -9.27 -7.99
CA LYS A 216 -14.33 -9.13 -8.61
C LYS A 216 -13.24 -8.98 -7.55
N GLY A 217 -12.12 -9.66 -7.79
CA GLY A 217 -10.97 -9.59 -6.90
C GLY A 217 -10.10 -8.35 -7.12
N ARG A 218 -9.32 -8.02 -6.10
CA ARG A 218 -8.30 -6.97 -6.08
C ARG A 218 -7.00 -7.51 -5.52
N ILE A 219 -5.89 -7.18 -6.17
CA ILE A 219 -4.55 -7.38 -5.62
C ILE A 219 -4.03 -6.02 -5.14
N SER A 220 -3.35 -6.02 -4.00
CA SER A 220 -2.47 -4.91 -3.63
C SER A 220 -1.08 -5.39 -3.27
N ILE A 221 -0.06 -4.83 -3.91
CA ILE A 221 1.34 -5.04 -3.54
C ILE A 221 1.78 -3.82 -2.74
N ILE A 222 2.18 -4.06 -1.49
CA ILE A 222 2.69 -3.03 -0.60
C ILE A 222 4.21 -3.14 -0.55
N LEU A 223 4.88 -2.00 -0.61
CA LEU A 223 6.31 -1.82 -0.53
C LEU A 223 6.62 -0.78 0.55
N TRP A 224 7.56 -1.11 1.43
CA TRP A 224 8.10 -0.21 2.44
C TRP A 224 9.58 0.00 2.15
N GLY A 225 10.12 1.20 2.39
CA GLY A 225 11.57 1.43 2.27
C GLY A 225 12.00 2.87 2.50
N LEU A 226 13.26 3.15 2.18
CA LEU A 226 13.86 4.48 2.22
C LEU A 226 13.89 5.09 0.82
N ALA A 227 12.97 6.02 0.56
CA ALA A 227 13.04 6.94 -0.58
C ALA A 227 14.14 7.98 -0.32
N ARG A 228 15.04 8.16 -1.29
CA ARG A 228 16.17 9.08 -1.19
C ARG A 228 15.76 10.55 -1.32
N ASP A 229 14.65 10.81 -2.00
CA ASP A 229 14.15 12.16 -2.25
C ASP A 229 13.28 12.71 -1.11
N THR A 230 13.11 11.94 -0.02
CA THR A 230 12.40 12.39 1.18
C THR A 230 13.24 13.41 1.93
N ILE A 231 12.66 14.58 2.20
CA ILE A 231 13.25 15.60 3.06
C ILE A 231 13.04 15.14 4.49
N GLU A 232 14.14 14.80 5.17
CA GLU A 232 14.10 14.41 6.57
C GLU A 232 13.86 15.66 7.45
N GLU A 233 12.72 15.67 8.12
CA GLU A 233 12.27 16.73 9.02
C GLU A 233 12.04 16.13 10.42
N GLY A 234 12.24 16.95 11.46
CA GLY A 234 11.85 16.61 12.83
C GLY A 234 10.34 16.27 12.88
N GLY A 235 10.00 15.21 13.62
CA GLY A 235 8.62 14.74 13.81
C GLY A 235 7.79 15.67 14.67
#